data_AF-A0A6P5XQX9-F1
#
_entry.id   AF-A0A6P5XQX9-F1
#
_cell.length_a   1.000
_cell.length_b   1.000
_cell.length_c   1.000
_cell.angle_alpha   90.00
_cell.angle_beta   90.00
_cell.angle_gamma   90.00
#
_symmetry.space_group_name_H-M   'P 1'
#
loop_
_entity.id
_entity.type
_entity.pdbx_description
1 polymer ?
#
loop_
_entity_poly.entity_id
_entity_poly.type
_entity_poly.pdbx_seq_one_letter_code
_entity_poly.pdbx_strand_id
1 'polypeptide(L)'
;MLFELYFCFILVCIRCFYCNLRSNVSFHAQTRSVFPTEKNREIRRLEKEIHSTIMDIVKHTESASKDLLHVIIEGSQSVDLGPSTADQFIVDNCKDICIPASEVTPVAAIWGLMLLASHSEWQTRLPTEVLEVSKDGILNFEMLHKMKAVCNSMI
;
A
#
# COMPACT_ATOMS: atom_id res chain seq x y z
N MET A 1 -5.07 16.91 -22.80
CA MET A 1 -5.11 15.70 -23.67
C MET A 1 -4.00 14.70 -23.34
N LEU A 2 -2.71 15.09 -23.33
CA LEU A 2 -1.61 14.17 -22.98
C LEU A 2 -1.65 13.68 -21.53
N PHE A 3 -2.10 14.52 -20.59
CA PHE A 3 -2.20 14.20 -19.17
C PHE A 3 -3.24 13.10 -18.88
N GLU A 4 -4.45 13.24 -19.43
CA GLU A 4 -5.54 12.27 -19.33
C GLU A 4 -5.19 10.90 -19.92
N LEU A 5 -4.52 10.90 -21.08
CA LEU A 5 -4.05 9.66 -21.71
C LEU A 5 -2.96 8.98 -20.88
N TYR A 6 -2.06 9.75 -20.25
CA TYR A 6 -1.04 9.20 -19.35
C TYR A 6 -1.65 8.66 -18.04
N PHE A 7 -2.62 9.35 -17.46
CA PHE A 7 -3.29 8.91 -16.23
C PHE A 7 -4.11 7.63 -16.46
N CYS A 8 -4.83 7.55 -17.58
CA CYS A 8 -5.49 6.32 -18.02
C CYS A 8 -4.50 5.19 -18.26
N PHE A 9 -3.36 5.46 -18.90
CA PHE A 9 -2.33 4.44 -19.12
C PHE A 9 -1.70 3.97 -17.81
N ILE A 10 -1.48 4.86 -16.83
CA ILE A 10 -0.97 4.51 -15.50
C ILE A 10 -1.99 3.71 -14.70
N LEU A 11 -3.27 4.10 -14.67
CA LEU A 11 -4.32 3.33 -13.99
C LEU A 11 -4.53 1.96 -14.63
N VAL A 12 -4.47 1.88 -15.96
CA VAL A 12 -4.50 0.60 -16.70
C VAL A 12 -3.25 -0.22 -16.39
N CYS A 13 -2.07 0.40 -16.28
CA CYS A 13 -0.83 -0.29 -15.91
C CYS A 13 -0.82 -0.74 -14.44
N ILE A 14 -1.32 0.05 -13.49
CA ILE A 14 -1.45 -0.33 -12.08
C ILE A 14 -2.48 -1.44 -11.94
N ARG A 15 -3.62 -1.36 -12.64
CA ARG A 15 -4.65 -2.41 -12.62
C ARG A 15 -4.20 -3.68 -13.34
N CYS A 16 -3.47 -3.56 -14.45
CA CYS A 16 -2.82 -4.68 -15.13
C CYS A 16 -1.72 -5.28 -14.27
N PHE A 17 -0.90 -4.47 -13.58
CA PHE A 17 0.13 -4.95 -12.66
C PHE A 17 -0.53 -5.67 -11.47
N TYR A 18 -1.57 -5.11 -10.87
CA TYR A 18 -2.31 -5.74 -9.77
C TYR A 18 -2.98 -7.06 -10.19
N CYS A 19 -3.62 -7.08 -11.37
CA CYS A 19 -4.28 -8.28 -11.89
C CYS A 19 -3.27 -9.35 -12.35
N ASN A 20 -2.15 -8.92 -12.94
CA ASN A 20 -1.07 -9.78 -13.40
C ASN A 20 -0.24 -10.31 -12.21
N LEU A 21 0.00 -9.51 -11.17
CA LEU A 21 0.67 -9.93 -9.93
C LEU A 21 -0.20 -10.91 -9.15
N ARG A 22 -1.50 -10.65 -8.99
CA ARG A 22 -2.43 -11.61 -8.35
C ARG A 22 -2.48 -12.93 -9.12
N SER A 23 -2.60 -12.88 -10.45
CA SER A 23 -2.65 -14.08 -11.30
C SER A 23 -1.31 -14.82 -11.38
N ASN A 24 -0.18 -14.10 -11.45
CA ASN A 24 1.16 -14.69 -11.44
C ASN A 24 1.52 -15.25 -10.07
N VAL A 25 1.18 -14.61 -8.95
CA VAL A 25 1.40 -15.18 -7.61
C VAL A 25 0.66 -16.51 -7.47
N SER A 26 -0.60 -16.59 -7.93
CA SER A 26 -1.36 -17.86 -7.94
C SER A 26 -0.75 -18.93 -8.86
N PHE A 27 -0.34 -18.55 -10.08
CA PHE A 27 0.22 -19.48 -11.07
C PHE A 27 1.65 -19.93 -10.73
N HIS A 28 2.48 -19.03 -10.19
CA HIS A 28 3.82 -19.34 -9.72
C HIS A 28 3.82 -20.10 -8.39
N ALA A 29 2.86 -19.87 -7.48
CA ALA A 29 2.74 -20.64 -6.25
C ALA A 29 2.50 -22.12 -6.52
N GLN A 30 1.62 -22.44 -7.49
CA GLN A 30 1.28 -23.81 -7.88
C GLN A 30 2.48 -24.56 -8.51
N THR A 31 3.34 -23.86 -9.26
CA THR A 31 4.48 -24.44 -9.98
C THR A 31 5.81 -24.40 -9.20
N ARG A 32 6.04 -23.40 -8.33
CA ARG A 32 7.27 -23.28 -7.49
C ARG A 32 7.33 -24.29 -6.37
N SER A 33 6.19 -24.76 -5.87
CA SER A 33 6.11 -25.78 -4.83
C SER A 33 6.90 -27.06 -5.19
N VAL A 34 6.93 -27.41 -6.48
CA VAL A 34 7.41 -28.70 -6.97
C VAL A 34 8.92 -28.72 -7.27
N PHE A 35 9.55 -27.57 -7.55
CA PHE A 35 10.97 -27.51 -7.96
C PHE A 35 11.85 -26.82 -6.90
N PRO A 36 12.77 -27.52 -6.23
CA PRO A 36 13.68 -26.91 -5.26
C PRO A 36 14.81 -26.15 -5.98
N THR A 37 14.58 -24.85 -6.24
CA THR A 37 15.61 -23.92 -6.71
C THR A 37 16.06 -23.00 -5.57
N GLU A 38 17.26 -22.41 -5.66
CA GLU A 38 17.73 -21.41 -4.69
C GLU A 38 16.75 -20.24 -4.56
N LYS A 39 16.17 -19.77 -5.67
CA LYS A 39 15.12 -18.76 -5.65
C LYS A 39 13.89 -19.19 -4.86
N ASN A 40 13.46 -20.45 -4.98
CA ASN A 40 12.31 -20.96 -4.24
C ASN A 40 12.62 -21.15 -2.74
N ARG A 41 13.88 -21.41 -2.37
CA ARG A 41 14.31 -21.42 -0.96
C ARG A 41 14.26 -20.01 -0.36
N GLU A 42 14.76 -19.01 -1.09
CA GLU A 42 14.69 -17.62 -0.65
C GLU A 42 13.26 -17.11 -0.52
N ILE A 43 12.39 -17.44 -1.48
CA ILE A 43 10.96 -17.09 -1.39
C ILE A 43 10.32 -17.69 -0.13
N ARG A 44 10.56 -18.99 0.15
CA ARG A 44 10.05 -19.63 1.38
C ARG A 44 10.62 -19.02 2.65
N ARG A 45 11.88 -18.56 2.63
CA ARG A 45 12.50 -17.86 3.76
C ARG A 45 11.80 -16.53 4.02
N LEU A 46 11.60 -15.74 2.97
CA LEU A 46 10.89 -14.46 3.03
C LEU A 46 9.43 -14.63 3.46
N GLU A 47 8.73 -15.66 2.97
CA GLU A 47 7.36 -15.95 3.39
C GLU A 47 7.25 -16.23 4.89
N LYS A 48 8.21 -16.95 5.46
CA LYS A 48 8.29 -17.20 6.91
C LYS A 48 8.60 -15.93 7.69
N GLU A 49 9.50 -15.09 7.18
CA GLU A 49 9.86 -13.82 7.80
C GLU A 49 8.69 -12.84 7.81
N ILE A 50 7.95 -12.74 6.70
CA ILE A 50 6.70 -11.97 6.61
C ILE A 50 5.69 -12.48 7.62
N HIS A 51 5.48 -13.81 7.69
CA HIS A 51 4.56 -14.40 8.65
C HIS A 51 4.95 -14.07 10.11
N SER A 52 6.23 -14.27 10.47
CA SER A 52 6.72 -13.96 11.82
C SER A 52 6.52 -12.48 12.16
N THR A 53 6.89 -11.60 11.24
CA THR A 53 6.81 -10.15 11.44
C THR A 53 5.36 -9.70 11.65
N ILE A 54 4.42 -10.19 10.83
CA ILE A 54 2.99 -9.86 10.99
C ILE A 54 2.48 -10.34 12.35
N MET A 55 2.80 -11.58 12.74
CA MET A 55 2.36 -12.11 14.03
C MET A 55 2.96 -11.38 15.23
N ASP A 56 4.19 -10.91 15.12
CA ASP A 56 4.80 -10.11 16.17
C ASP A 56 4.14 -8.72 16.28
N ILE A 57 3.80 -8.08 15.16
CA ILE A 57 3.01 -6.83 15.16
C ILE A 57 1.64 -7.06 15.82
N VAL A 58 0.96 -8.16 15.48
CA VAL A 58 -0.34 -8.52 16.07
C VAL A 58 -0.25 -8.66 17.59
N LYS A 59 0.79 -9.33 18.11
CA LYS A 59 1.00 -9.49 19.57
C LYS A 59 1.22 -8.14 20.29
N HIS A 60 1.85 -7.18 19.62
CA HIS A 60 2.14 -5.86 20.17
C HIS A 60 1.02 -4.83 19.91
N THR A 61 -0.02 -5.20 19.17
CA THR A 61 -1.17 -4.34 18.93
C THR A 61 -2.08 -4.36 20.15
N GLU A 62 -2.06 -3.28 20.95
CA GLU A 62 -2.98 -3.13 22.07
C GLU A 62 -4.41 -2.84 21.57
N SER A 63 -5.41 -3.34 22.30
CA SER A 63 -6.84 -3.30 21.94
C SER A 63 -7.49 -1.91 21.87
N ALA A 64 -6.70 -0.83 21.96
CA ALA A 64 -7.19 0.53 22.07
C ALA A 64 -7.30 1.26 20.71
N SER A 65 -6.61 0.81 19.66
CA SER A 65 -6.71 1.43 18.33
C SER A 65 -7.68 0.68 17.42
N LYS A 66 -8.63 1.41 16.82
CA LYS A 66 -9.57 0.89 15.81
C LYS A 66 -8.93 0.86 14.42
N ASP A 67 -7.68 0.43 14.35
CA ASP A 67 -6.95 0.39 13.10
C ASP A 67 -7.38 -0.83 12.26
N LEU A 68 -7.08 -0.80 10.96
CA LEU A 68 -7.45 -1.87 10.03
C LEU A 68 -7.01 -3.25 10.52
N LEU A 69 -5.84 -3.34 11.18
CA LEU A 69 -5.33 -4.57 11.77
C LEU A 69 -6.24 -5.11 12.89
N HIS A 70 -6.80 -4.21 13.72
CA HIS A 70 -7.73 -4.58 14.77
C HIS A 70 -9.00 -5.20 14.17
N VAL A 71 -9.55 -4.61 13.11
CA VAL A 71 -10.71 -5.16 12.39
C VAL A 71 -10.43 -6.55 11.81
N ILE A 72 -9.22 -6.78 11.27
CA ILE A 72 -8.79 -8.09 10.76
C ILE A 72 -8.70 -9.11 11.90
N ILE A 73 -8.18 -8.71 13.07
CA ILE A 73 -8.10 -9.56 14.27
C ILE A 73 -9.49 -9.88 14.83
N GLU A 74 -10.39 -8.90 14.95
CA GLU A 74 -11.78 -9.13 15.37
C GLU A 74 -12.50 -10.08 14.39
N GLY A 75 -12.28 -9.88 13.08
CA GLY A 75 -12.80 -10.74 12.03
C GLY A 75 -12.35 -12.19 12.19
N SER A 76 -11.08 -12.43 12.53
CA SER A 76 -10.55 -13.79 12.73
C SER A 76 -11.12 -14.48 13.98
N GLN A 77 -11.51 -13.71 15.01
CA GLN A 77 -12.14 -14.22 16.24
C GLN A 77 -13.65 -14.45 16.08
N SER A 78 -14.31 -13.69 15.19
CA SER A 78 -15.77 -13.78 14.96
C SER A 78 -16.19 -15.02 14.17
N VAL A 79 -15.27 -15.58 13.40
CA VAL A 79 -15.45 -16.85 12.69
C VAL A 79 -14.88 -17.95 13.59
N ASP A 80 -15.60 -19.06 13.80
CA ASP A 80 -15.15 -20.19 14.62
C ASP A 80 -14.00 -20.97 13.90
N LEU A 81 -12.89 -20.27 13.71
CA LEU A 81 -11.67 -20.76 13.09
C LEU A 81 -10.78 -21.30 14.21
N GLY A 82 -10.24 -22.50 14.03
CA GLY A 82 -9.18 -22.98 14.92
C GLY A 82 -7.99 -21.99 14.95
N PRO A 83 -7.16 -21.97 16.02
CA PRO A 83 -6.10 -20.97 16.19
C PRO A 83 -5.14 -20.85 14.99
N SER A 84 -4.76 -21.99 14.40
CA SER A 84 -3.89 -22.00 13.21
C SER A 84 -4.54 -21.41 11.96
N THR A 85 -5.88 -21.46 11.88
CA THR A 85 -6.65 -20.92 10.75
C THR A 85 -6.90 -19.42 10.93
N ALA A 86 -7.05 -18.95 12.16
CA ALA A 86 -7.12 -17.53 12.49
C ALA A 86 -5.80 -16.80 12.17
N ASP A 87 -4.64 -17.37 12.53
CA ASP A 87 -3.32 -16.81 12.21
C ASP A 87 -3.11 -16.68 10.69
N GLN A 88 -3.47 -17.73 9.93
CA GLN A 88 -3.39 -17.71 8.47
C GLN A 88 -4.30 -16.63 7.87
N PHE A 89 -5.54 -16.52 8.36
CA PHE A 89 -6.46 -15.47 7.92
C PHE A 89 -5.89 -14.07 8.14
N ILE A 90 -5.31 -13.79 9.31
CA ILE A 90 -4.70 -12.49 9.61
C ILE A 90 -3.52 -12.23 8.66
N VAL A 91 -2.63 -13.21 8.50
CA VAL A 91 -1.44 -13.08 7.66
C VAL A 91 -1.81 -12.87 6.19
N ASP A 92 -2.80 -13.58 5.68
CA ASP A 92 -3.23 -13.46 4.27
C ASP A 92 -3.87 -12.11 3.99
N ASN A 93 -4.76 -11.62 4.86
CA ASN A 93 -5.35 -10.29 4.72
C ASN A 93 -4.29 -9.19 4.80
N CYS A 94 -3.33 -9.29 5.73
CA CYS A 94 -2.24 -8.34 5.85
C CYS A 94 -1.32 -8.34 4.62
N LYS A 95 -1.00 -9.52 4.04
CA LYS A 95 -0.20 -9.62 2.81
C LYS A 95 -0.90 -8.98 1.61
N ASP A 96 -2.20 -9.21 1.47
CA ASP A 96 -3.02 -8.67 0.38
C ASP A 96 -3.05 -7.12 0.39
N ILE A 97 -2.79 -6.50 1.54
CA ILE A 97 -2.73 -5.04 1.68
C ILE A 97 -1.28 -4.52 1.58
N CYS A 98 -0.34 -5.11 2.32
CA CYS A 98 1.01 -4.58 2.47
C CYS A 98 1.86 -4.73 1.20
N ILE A 99 1.74 -5.85 0.49
CA ILE A 99 2.57 -6.09 -0.71
C ILE A 99 2.24 -5.04 -1.79
N PRO A 100 0.97 -4.83 -2.19
CA PRO A 100 0.66 -3.80 -3.16
C PRO A 100 1.03 -2.40 -2.69
N ALA A 101 0.82 -2.08 -1.41
CA ALA A 101 1.18 -0.77 -0.87
C ALA A 101 2.68 -0.49 -1.02
N SER A 102 3.54 -1.50 -0.81
CA SER A 102 4.99 -1.35 -0.94
C SER A 102 5.48 -1.16 -2.38
N GLU A 103 4.74 -1.68 -3.37
CA GLU A 103 5.14 -1.61 -4.78
C GLU A 103 4.50 -0.40 -5.50
N VAL A 104 3.26 -0.06 -5.15
CA VAL A 104 2.47 0.98 -5.84
C VAL A 104 2.74 2.36 -5.26
N THR A 105 2.86 2.50 -3.93
CA THR A 105 3.04 3.81 -3.27
C THR A 105 4.32 4.53 -3.72
N PRO A 106 5.49 3.86 -3.82
CA PRO A 106 6.71 4.54 -4.28
C PRO A 106 6.58 5.03 -5.72
N VAL A 107 5.94 4.25 -6.60
CA VAL A 107 5.72 4.65 -7.98
C VAL A 107 4.83 5.89 -8.05
N ALA A 108 3.71 5.90 -7.31
CA ALA A 108 2.84 7.07 -7.22
C ALA A 108 3.58 8.30 -6.67
N ALA A 109 4.41 8.13 -5.65
CA ALA A 109 5.23 9.20 -5.07
C ALA A 109 6.24 9.77 -6.09
N ILE A 110 6.93 8.90 -6.83
CA ILE A 110 7.87 9.32 -7.90
C ILE A 110 7.14 10.16 -8.95
N TRP A 111 5.96 9.72 -9.40
CA TRP A 111 5.17 10.48 -10.37
C TRP A 111 4.69 11.82 -9.80
N GLY A 112 4.24 11.86 -8.54
CA GLY A 112 3.87 13.10 -7.85
C GLY A 112 5.05 14.08 -7.79
N LEU A 113 6.25 13.59 -7.45
CA LEU A 113 7.46 14.40 -7.44
C LEU A 113 7.88 14.86 -8.84
N MET A 114 7.74 14.02 -9.86
CA MET A 114 8.05 14.38 -11.24
C MET A 114 7.08 15.45 -11.79
N LEU A 115 5.79 15.36 -11.45
CA LEU A 115 4.80 16.38 -11.77
C LEU A 115 5.12 17.70 -11.08
N LEU A 116 5.47 17.64 -9.80
CA LEU A 116 5.91 18.80 -9.03
C LEU A 116 7.19 19.42 -9.64
N ALA A 117 8.14 18.59 -10.06
CA ALA A 117 9.38 19.01 -10.70
C ALA A 117 9.13 19.75 -12.03
N SER A 118 8.12 19.31 -12.79
CA SER A 118 7.79 19.85 -14.11
C SER A 118 7.00 21.16 -14.07
N HIS A 119 6.39 21.51 -12.94
CA HIS A 119 5.60 22.73 -12.76
C HIS A 119 6.29 23.66 -11.76
N SER A 120 7.20 24.49 -12.25
CA SER A 120 7.96 25.45 -11.43
C SER A 120 7.06 26.43 -10.65
N GLU A 121 5.89 26.77 -11.19
CA GLU A 121 4.89 27.57 -10.49
C GLU A 121 4.42 26.89 -9.19
N TRP A 122 4.23 25.57 -9.20
CA TRP A 122 3.79 24.82 -8.02
C TRP A 122 4.89 24.74 -6.97
N GLN A 123 6.15 24.57 -7.37
CA GLN A 123 7.27 24.59 -6.43
C GLN A 123 7.38 25.90 -5.66
N THR A 124 6.98 27.01 -6.29
CA THR A 124 7.04 28.34 -5.68
C THR A 124 5.81 28.61 -4.80
N ARG A 125 4.63 28.12 -5.21
CA ARG A 125 3.35 28.35 -4.52
C ARG A 125 3.10 27.38 -3.37
N LEU A 126 3.53 26.13 -3.49
CA LEU A 126 3.25 25.07 -2.51
C LEU A 126 3.80 25.36 -1.11
N PRO A 127 5.06 25.79 -0.93
CA PRO A 127 5.57 26.09 0.41
C PRO A 127 4.76 27.19 1.11
N THR A 128 4.36 28.22 0.36
CA THR A 128 3.54 29.32 0.88
C THR A 128 2.14 28.83 1.27
N GLU A 129 1.50 28.03 0.41
CA GLU A 129 0.18 27.47 0.67
C GLU A 129 0.18 26.46 1.83
N VAL A 130 1.23 25.64 1.93
CA VAL A 130 1.44 24.75 3.09
C VAL A 130 1.55 25.56 4.37
N LEU A 131 2.35 26.63 4.39
CA LEU A 131 2.52 27.46 5.59
C LEU A 131 1.21 28.17 5.98
N GLU A 132 0.48 28.70 5.00
CA GLU A 132 -0.82 29.35 5.24
C GLU A 132 -1.87 28.37 5.79
N VAL A 133 -1.89 27.15 5.25
CA VAL A 133 -2.83 26.12 5.66
C VAL A 133 -2.43 25.53 7.01
N SER A 134 -1.15 25.21 7.22
CA SER A 134 -0.67 24.52 8.43
C SER A 134 -0.58 25.43 9.66
N LYS A 135 -0.47 26.75 9.49
CA LYS A 135 -0.39 27.74 10.59
C LYS A 135 0.54 27.29 11.73
N ASP A 136 1.75 26.87 11.37
CA ASP A 136 2.81 26.35 12.25
C ASP A 136 2.58 24.95 12.86
N GLY A 137 1.48 24.28 12.49
CA GLY A 137 1.18 22.90 12.89
C GLY A 137 1.53 21.85 11.84
N ILE A 138 1.44 20.57 12.23
CA ILE A 138 1.56 19.43 11.31
C ILE A 138 0.34 19.42 10.39
N LEU A 139 0.56 19.32 9.07
CA LEU A 139 -0.50 19.11 8.09
C LEU A 139 -1.27 17.82 8.40
N ASN A 140 -2.58 17.93 8.55
CA ASN A 140 -3.46 16.77 8.68
C ASN A 140 -4.23 16.51 7.37
N PHE A 141 -4.86 15.33 7.28
CA PHE A 141 -5.60 14.93 6.08
C PHE A 141 -6.77 15.88 5.76
N GLU A 142 -7.47 16.37 6.79
CA GLU A 142 -8.56 17.33 6.63
C GLU A 142 -8.10 18.67 6.10
N MET A 143 -6.82 19.03 6.20
CA MET A 143 -6.30 20.30 5.70
C MET A 143 -5.89 20.23 4.22
N LEU A 144 -5.73 19.01 3.67
CA LEU A 144 -5.31 18.81 2.28
C LEU A 144 -6.30 19.40 1.26
N HIS A 145 -7.62 19.34 1.52
CA HIS A 145 -8.61 19.91 0.62
C HIS A 145 -8.53 21.44 0.47
N LYS A 146 -7.77 22.11 1.35
CA LYS A 146 -7.55 23.57 1.32
C LYS A 146 -6.34 23.95 0.46
N MET A 147 -5.54 22.97 0.02
CA MET A 147 -4.37 23.16 -0.83
C MET A 147 -4.78 23.15 -2.31
N LYS A 148 -5.06 24.33 -2.85
CA LYS A 148 -5.55 24.54 -4.21
C LYS A 148 -4.50 24.20 -5.27
N ALA A 149 -3.21 24.44 -5.03
CA ALA A 149 -2.18 24.13 -6.01
C ALA A 149 -2.05 22.62 -6.29
N VAL A 150 -2.37 21.78 -5.30
CA VAL A 150 -2.41 20.31 -5.44
C VAL A 150 -3.78 19.83 -5.91
N CYS A 151 -4.87 20.32 -5.30
CA CYS A 151 -6.21 19.79 -5.55
C CYS A 151 -6.84 20.27 -6.86
N ASN A 152 -6.60 21.52 -7.29
CA ASN A 152 -7.25 22.07 -8.49
C ASN A 152 -6.56 21.68 -9.80
N SER A 153 -5.39 21.07 -9.72
CA SER A 153 -4.59 20.63 -10.86
C SER A 153 -4.58 19.11 -11.06
N MET A 154 -5.10 18.37 -10.08
CA MET A 154 -5.34 16.92 -10.15
C MET A 154 -6.76 16.56 -10.63
N ILE A 155 -7.61 17.57 -10.90
CA ILE A 155 -8.94 17.46 -11.53
C ILE A 155 -8.83 18.02 -12.95
#